data_AF-A0A946Q4U7-F1
#
_entry.id   AF-A0A946Q4U7-F1
#
_cell.length_a   1.000
_cell.length_b   1.000
_cell.length_c   1.000
_cell.angle_alpha   90.00
_cell.angle_beta   90.00
_cell.angle_gamma   90.00
#
_symmetry.space_group_name_H-M   'P 1'
#
loop_
_entity.id
_entity.type
_entity.pdbx_description
1 polymer ?
#
loop_
_entity_poly.entity_id
_entity_poly.type
_entity_poly.pdbx_seq_one_letter_code
_entity_poly.pdbx_strand_id
1 'polypeptide(L)' 'MNDKPFPLLTAKAISETGEVKHVHQFNTNAIRHTRSIGDILGLEHLGVHLVRIAPGNDTTQFHF' A
#
# COMPACT_ATOMS: atom_id res chain seq x y z
N MET A 1 11.94 28.58 -3.40
CA MET A 1 12.14 27.13 -3.62
C MET A 1 10.77 26.47 -3.58
N ASN A 2 10.02 26.57 -4.68
CA ASN A 2 8.64 26.09 -4.80
C ASN A 2 8.49 25.10 -5.97
N ASP A 3 9.53 24.32 -6.24
CA ASP A 3 9.68 23.58 -7.52
C ASP A 3 9.26 22.11 -7.44
N LYS A 4 8.52 21.67 -6.41
CA LYS A 4 8.01 20.30 -6.37
C LYS A 4 6.65 20.23 -7.09
N PRO A 5 6.49 19.42 -8.15
CA PRO A 5 5.19 19.24 -8.77
C PRO A 5 4.26 18.58 -7.75
N PHE A 6 3.15 19.25 -7.46
CA PHE A 6 2.13 18.73 -6.56
C PHE A 6 1.05 18.02 -7.38
N PRO A 7 0.63 16.80 -7.00
CA PRO A 7 1.12 16.01 -5.86
C PRO A 7 2.30 15.07 -6.22
N LEU A 8 3.40 15.11 -5.44
CA LEU A 8 4.53 14.18 -5.54
C LEU A 8 4.91 13.61 -4.17
N LEU A 9 4.92 12.29 -4.05
CA LEU A 9 5.46 11.55 -2.91
C LEU A 9 6.81 10.93 -3.29
N THR A 10 7.90 11.39 -2.68
CA THR A 10 9.25 10.92 -3.04
C THR A 10 9.55 9.54 -2.45
N ALA A 11 10.53 8.83 -3.03
CA ALA A 11 10.98 7.55 -2.49
C ALA A 11 11.38 7.61 -1.01
N LYS A 12 12.05 8.70 -0.58
CA LYS A 12 12.40 8.92 0.84
C LYS A 12 11.15 9.01 1.72
N ALA A 13 10.16 9.82 1.33
CA ALA A 13 8.91 9.95 2.07
C ALA A 13 8.13 8.63 2.13
N ILE A 14 8.09 7.87 1.02
CA ILE A 14 7.49 6.53 0.99
C ILE A 14 8.21 5.60 1.99
N SER A 15 9.55 5.62 2.01
CA SER A 15 10.33 4.75 2.89
C SER A 15 10.12 5.05 4.38
N GLU A 16 9.83 6.30 4.72
CA GLU A 16 9.55 6.77 6.08
C GLU A 16 8.09 6.54 6.51
N THR A 17 7.21 6.17 5.57
CA THR A 17 5.81 5.84 5.87
C THR A 17 5.72 4.45 6.52
N GLY A 18 5.01 4.35 7.63
CA GLY A 18 4.74 3.07 8.30
C GLY A 18 3.91 2.12 7.43
N GLU A 19 4.16 0.81 7.54
CA GLU A 19 3.34 -0.21 6.90
C GLU A 19 2.20 -0.66 7.83
N VAL A 20 1.01 -0.86 7.28
CA VAL A 20 -0.11 -1.49 7.99
C VAL A 20 -0.22 -2.95 7.57
N LYS A 21 -0.29 -3.87 8.54
CA LYS A 21 -0.54 -5.28 8.27
C LYS A 21 -2.03 -5.48 7.99
N HIS A 22 -2.35 -6.06 6.84
CA HIS A 22 -3.70 -6.50 6.48
C HIS A 22 -3.70 -8.01 6.27
N VAL A 23 -4.68 -8.69 6.87
CA VAL A 23 -4.97 -10.11 6.65
C VAL A 23 -6.31 -10.19 5.92
N HIS A 24 -6.39 -10.95 4.83
CA HIS A 24 -7.65 -11.14 4.12
C HIS A 24 -8.66 -11.90 5.00
N GLN A 25 -9.90 -11.42 5.07
CA GLN A 25 -10.93 -11.97 5.96
C GLN A 25 -11.26 -13.46 5.72
N PHE A 26 -11.07 -13.95 4.49
CA PHE A 26 -11.33 -15.35 4.09
C PHE A 26 -10.06 -16.17 3.80
N ASN A 27 -8.87 -15.60 3.95
CA ASN A 27 -7.61 -16.32 3.76
C ASN A 27 -6.59 -15.83 4.80
N THR A 28 -6.38 -16.63 5.83
CA THR A 28 -5.43 -16.31 6.90
C THR A 28 -3.98 -16.31 6.43
N ASN A 29 -3.65 -16.93 5.29
CA ASN A 29 -2.34 -16.90 4.66
C ASN A 29 -2.14 -15.67 3.73
N ALA A 30 -3.22 -14.98 3.34
CA ALA A 30 -3.13 -13.75 2.57
C ALA A 30 -2.83 -12.56 3.48
N ILE A 31 -1.54 -12.33 3.73
CA ILE A 31 -1.02 -11.32 4.64
C ILE A 31 -0.15 -10.33 3.86
N ARG A 32 -0.57 -9.07 3.83
CA ARG A 32 0.17 -7.98 3.18
C ARG A 32 0.53 -6.87 4.15
N HIS A 33 1.72 -6.31 3.96
CA HIS A 33 2.13 -5.06 4.60
C HIS A 33 1.96 -3.93 3.59
N THR A 34 1.09 -2.96 3.90
CA THR A 34 0.59 -1.99 2.92
C THR A 34 0.95 -0.57 3.31
N ARG A 35 1.37 0.23 2.33
CA ARG A 35 1.35 1.70 2.37
C ARG A 35 0.31 2.19 1.37
N SER A 36 -0.68 2.96 1.83
CA SER A 36 -1.72 3.50 0.96
C SER A 36 -1.28 4.83 0.35
N ILE A 37 -0.66 4.76 -0.82
CA ILE A 37 -0.09 5.93 -1.51
C ILE A 37 -1.19 6.86 -2.00
N GLY A 38 -2.29 6.28 -2.50
CA GLY A 38 -3.46 7.04 -2.93
C GLY A 38 -4.02 7.89 -1.80
N ASP A 39 -4.25 7.30 -0.63
CA ASP A 39 -4.80 8.03 0.53
C ASP A 39 -3.87 9.16 0.99
N ILE A 40 -2.55 8.92 1.02
CA ILE A 40 -1.56 9.95 1.39
C ILE A 40 -1.63 11.16 0.45
N LEU A 41 -1.96 10.95 -0.82
CA LEU A 41 -2.07 12.01 -1.83
C LEU A 41 -3.50 12.49 -2.06
N GLY A 42 -4.48 11.99 -1.30
CA GLY A 42 -5.88 12.39 -1.39
C GLY A 42 -6.64 11.83 -2.60
N LEU A 43 -6.25 10.66 -3.13
CA LEU A 43 -7.04 9.97 -4.16
C LEU A 43 -8.28 9.36 -3.53
N GLU A 44 -9.46 9.76 -4.00
CA GLU A 44 -10.75 9.28 -3.45
C GLU A 44 -11.40 8.17 -4.29
N HIS A 45 -10.99 8.03 -5.56
CA HIS A 45 -11.67 7.17 -6.53
C HIS A 45 -10.78 6.05 -7.10
N LEU A 46 -9.51 6.00 -6.70
CA LEU A 46 -8.56 4.98 -7.11
C LEU A 46 -7.64 4.60 -5.96
N GLY A 47 -7.60 3.32 -5.61
CA GLY A 47 -6.65 2.77 -4.65
C GLY A 47 -5.29 2.53 -5.30
N VAL A 48 -4.26 3.22 -4.81
CA VAL A 48 -2.86 2.96 -5.18
C VAL A 48 -2.08 2.57 -3.93
N HIS A 49 -1.58 1.34 -3.90
CA HIS A 49 -0.94 0.76 -2.73
C HIS A 49 0.43 0.19 -3.08
N LEU A 50 1.43 0.50 -2.25
CA LEU A 50 2.70 -0.23 -2.25
C LEU A 50 2.59 -1.36 -1.23
N VAL A 51 2.69 -2.59 -1.69
CA VAL A 51 2.47 -3.79 -0.86
C VAL A 51 3.72 -4.66 -0.81
N ARG A 52 4.02 -5.18 0.37
CA ARG A 52 5.07 -6.17 0.61
C ARG A 52 4.44 -7.46 1.13
N ILE A 53 4.87 -8.57 0.55
CA ILE A 53 4.43 -9.93 0.88
C ILE A 53 5.67 -10.71 1.33
N ALA A 54 5.59 -11.40 2.46
CA ALA A 54 6.66 -12.29 2.90
C ALA A 54 6.66 -13.58 2.07
N PRO A 55 7.81 -14.25 1.89
CA PRO A 55 7.85 -15.56 1.24
C PRO A 55 6.84 -16.53 1.88
N GLY A 56 6.07 -17.23 1.04
CA GLY A 56 5.04 -18.20 1.48
C GLY A 56 3.66 -17.61 1.77
N ASN A 57 3.52 -16.28 1.90
CA ASN A 57 2.21 -15.65 2.06
C ASN A 57 1.55 -15.38 0.70
N ASP A 58 0.22 -15.38 0.69
CA ASP A 58 -0.57 -15.01 -0.48
C ASP A 58 -0.83 -13.49 -0.54
N THR A 59 -1.22 -13.01 -1.72
CA THR A 59 -1.59 -11.60 -1.92
C THR A 59 -3.04 -11.31 -1.54
N THR A 60 -3.95 -12.25 -1.82
CA THR A 60 -5.41 -12.13 -1.65
C THR A 60 -6.09 -13.52 -1.65
N GLN A 61 -7.42 -13.55 -1.57
CA GLN A 61 -8.21 -14.77 -1.69
C GLN A 61 -8.76 -14.98 -3.10
N PHE A 62 -8.66 -16.23 -3.59
CA PHE A 62 -9.36 -16.68 -4.78
C PHE A 62 -10.85 -16.94 -4.49
N HIS A 63 -11.74 -16.49 -5.38
CA HIS A 63 -13.19 -16.66 -5.25
C HIS A 63 -13.72 -17.41 -6.49
N PHE A 64 -14.58 -18.42 -6.28
CA PHE A 64 -15.26 -19.21 -7.31
C PHE A 64 -16.62 -18.62 -7.65
#